data_AF-A0A5E4X6D8-F1
#
_entry.id   AF-A0A5E4X6D8-F1
#
_cell.length_a   1.000
_cell.length_b   1.000
_cell.length_c   1.000
_cell.angle_alpha   90.00
_cell.angle_beta   90.00
_cell.angle_gamma   90.00
#
_symmetry.space_group_name_H-M   'P 1'
#
loop_
_entity.id
_entity.type
_entity.pdbx_description
1 polymer ?
#
loop_
_entity_poly.entity_id
_entity_poly.type
_entity_poly.pdbx_seq_one_letter_code
_entity_poly.pdbx_strand_id
1 'polypeptide(L)'
;MKHRLMAVAMVSALICAPALSAPAAGPGPIKAFKGDALACLNASADGDNISLEACDGSKGQLWRIDPVDTGNYFIHNSDDDSRCLTAVPWSGGLVLKQCDGDLSLADTWIIGEGRKGGMLLRNGAFSDPEKQQSLNYDAKRQQLGLSPSSDATDTQWYRLQRTRPPRTDLIGTKKLLFVPVSFTDYPYNYPSEILDILFGTEPGMRPFSFWGYIDEVSRGKLNLVDARPDARKHPVPEIVDLGAVPENCDPEAIIKATQDALHAKKIDLSQYDYFLIDTPMNVGACYGKDFAEPSNRWMVSMGLGGVRWIAPLFGRIAGFSDATTIGNCKQNHGQWHLNANCTTTTMEDITDPMSLLHNGTYPVNYQRYAGWLTEDDDPLVLDADPSTTFTLAAIWTKRPAGSHGSPAGAAAPVGLRIPRKDGSELQLEYRRPDKRFDDWDDNSPLATGVTIRVSNPLENIIASSIVDPTNTPSGPRPVQTSLQVGQSLYDDLSQRIITVLGVDGNVAKIQIKPMTGPATTEDQ
;
A
#
# COMPACT_ATOMS: atom_id res chain seq x y z
N MET A 1 -68.25 2.28 13.70
CA MET A 1 -67.17 3.19 14.18
C MET A 1 -65.86 2.68 13.62
N LYS A 2 -65.39 3.30 12.53
CA LYS A 2 -64.11 4.06 12.44
C LYS A 2 -62.89 3.24 12.88
N HIS A 3 -62.26 2.47 11.98
CA HIS A 3 -61.08 2.85 11.19
C HIS A 3 -59.95 3.47 12.03
N ARG A 4 -58.82 2.76 12.10
CA ARG A 4 -57.46 3.33 11.99
C ARG A 4 -56.48 2.21 11.63
N LEU A 5 -56.24 2.05 10.33
CA LEU A 5 -54.96 1.58 9.81
C LEU A 5 -53.90 2.59 10.29
N MET A 6 -52.90 2.14 11.04
CA MET A 6 -51.63 2.86 11.13
C MET A 6 -50.75 2.38 9.99
N ALA A 7 -50.65 3.21 8.96
CA ALA A 7 -49.60 3.10 7.96
C ALA A 7 -48.27 3.42 8.65
N VAL A 8 -47.40 2.43 8.78
CA VAL A 8 -45.98 2.65 9.06
C VAL A 8 -45.39 3.16 7.75
N ALA A 9 -45.12 4.46 7.68
CA ALA A 9 -44.35 5.06 6.60
C ALA A 9 -42.92 4.53 6.70
N MET A 10 -42.56 3.56 5.85
CA MET A 10 -41.16 3.30 5.51
C MET A 10 -40.64 4.56 4.82
N VAL A 11 -39.89 5.37 5.56
CA VAL A 11 -38.98 6.33 4.95
C VAL A 11 -37.85 5.51 4.35
N SER A 12 -37.99 5.16 3.07
CA SER A 12 -36.85 4.74 2.25
C SER A 12 -35.92 5.94 2.16
N ALA A 13 -34.94 6.01 3.06
CA ALA A 13 -33.76 6.81 2.83
C ALA A 13 -33.06 6.20 1.62
N LEU A 14 -33.22 6.83 0.46
CA LEU A 14 -32.28 6.70 -0.64
C LEU A 14 -30.93 7.12 -0.08
N ILE A 15 -30.11 6.13 0.31
CA ILE A 15 -28.69 6.35 0.52
C ILE A 15 -28.16 6.62 -0.89
N CYS A 16 -28.10 7.90 -1.26
CA CYS A 16 -27.20 8.35 -2.31
C CYS A 16 -25.80 7.91 -1.85
N ALA A 17 -25.26 6.89 -2.50
CA ALA A 17 -23.85 6.59 -2.39
C ALA A 17 -23.10 7.89 -2.73
N PRO A 18 -22.23 8.39 -1.85
CA PRO A 18 -21.36 9.49 -2.23
C PRO A 18 -20.57 9.01 -3.45
N ALA A 19 -20.65 9.78 -4.54
CA ALA A 19 -19.79 9.58 -5.69
C ALA A 19 -18.34 9.56 -5.16
N LEU A 20 -17.61 8.50 -5.50
CA LEU A 20 -16.18 8.37 -5.25
C LEU A 20 -15.47 9.58 -5.86
N SER A 21 -15.21 10.61 -5.06
CA SER A 21 -14.25 11.64 -5.39
C SER A 21 -12.88 11.01 -5.23
N ALA A 22 -12.30 10.56 -6.34
CA ALA A 22 -10.94 10.07 -6.37
C ALA A 22 -9.99 11.19 -5.90
N PRO A 23 -9.16 10.98 -4.86
CA PRO A 23 -8.12 11.93 -4.52
C PRO A 23 -7.20 12.11 -5.73
N ALA A 24 -6.75 13.34 -5.98
CA ALA A 24 -5.86 13.67 -7.09
C ALA A 24 -4.58 12.83 -7.00
N ALA A 25 -4.51 11.74 -7.78
CA ALA A 25 -3.33 10.91 -7.82
C ALA A 25 -2.21 11.67 -8.53
N GLY A 26 -0.98 11.61 -7.99
CA GLY A 26 0.20 12.26 -8.57
C GLY A 26 0.47 11.86 -10.04
N PRO A 27 1.36 12.56 -10.74
CA PRO A 27 1.55 12.32 -12.16
C PRO A 27 2.07 10.91 -12.46
N GLY A 28 1.47 10.24 -13.44
CA GLY A 28 1.80 8.86 -13.81
C GLY A 28 1.33 8.52 -15.24
N PRO A 29 1.86 7.44 -15.83
CA PRO A 29 1.53 7.11 -17.21
C PRO A 29 0.08 6.66 -17.37
N ILE A 30 -0.56 7.18 -18.41
CA ILE A 30 -1.83 6.68 -18.94
C ILE A 30 -1.47 5.76 -20.11
N LYS A 31 -1.82 4.49 -20.01
CA LYS A 31 -1.37 3.42 -20.92
C LYS A 31 -2.54 2.80 -21.66
N ALA A 32 -2.28 2.28 -22.85
CA ALA A 32 -3.21 1.45 -23.60
C ALA A 32 -2.46 0.38 -24.41
N PHE A 33 -3.15 -0.67 -24.83
CA PHE A 33 -2.58 -1.67 -25.72
C PHE A 33 -2.55 -1.16 -27.17
N LYS A 34 -1.39 -1.30 -27.83
CA LYS A 34 -1.15 -1.06 -29.25
C LYS A 34 -0.80 -2.40 -29.89
N GLY A 35 -1.82 -3.15 -30.31
CA GLY A 35 -1.67 -4.58 -30.61
C GLY A 35 -1.44 -5.36 -29.31
N ASP A 36 -0.41 -6.20 -29.25
CA ASP A 36 -0.05 -6.97 -28.04
C ASP A 36 0.89 -6.22 -27.08
N ALA A 37 1.38 -5.03 -27.47
CA ALA A 37 2.32 -4.25 -26.69
C ALA A 37 1.62 -3.13 -25.91
N LEU A 38 2.07 -2.90 -24.68
CA LEU A 38 1.61 -1.75 -23.89
C LEU A 38 2.33 -0.49 -24.35
N ALA A 39 1.58 0.59 -24.55
CA ALA A 39 2.07 1.87 -25.00
C ALA A 39 1.52 2.99 -24.10
N CYS A 40 2.28 4.07 -23.99
CA CYS A 40 1.99 5.20 -23.13
C CYS A 40 1.44 6.36 -23.97
N LEU A 41 0.43 7.04 -23.43
CA LEU A 41 0.00 8.33 -23.92
C LEU A 41 1.19 9.29 -23.79
N ASN A 42 1.58 9.90 -24.90
CA ASN A 42 2.76 10.74 -24.98
C ASN A 42 2.37 12.13 -25.52
N ALA A 43 2.87 13.17 -24.87
CA ALA A 43 2.93 14.51 -25.42
C ALA A 43 4.29 14.68 -26.10
N SER A 44 4.30 15.11 -27.36
CA SER A 44 5.55 15.45 -28.06
C SER A 44 6.33 16.54 -27.33
N ALA A 45 7.64 16.66 -27.56
CA ALA A 45 8.48 17.68 -26.95
C ALA A 45 8.04 19.13 -27.24
N ASP A 46 7.33 19.35 -28.35
CA ASP A 46 6.73 20.65 -28.71
C ASP A 46 5.40 20.90 -27.96
N GLY A 47 4.93 19.92 -27.19
CA GLY A 47 3.69 19.89 -26.42
C GLY A 47 2.42 19.74 -27.25
N ASP A 48 2.41 20.02 -28.55
CA ASP A 48 1.15 20.16 -29.29
C ASP A 48 0.55 18.84 -29.78
N ASN A 49 1.36 17.82 -30.05
CA ASN A 49 0.90 16.53 -30.57
C ASN A 49 0.77 15.48 -29.46
N ILE A 50 -0.36 14.76 -29.47
CA ILE A 50 -0.62 13.63 -28.59
C ILE A 50 -0.55 12.33 -29.39
N SER A 51 0.26 11.39 -28.91
CA SER A 51 0.51 10.11 -29.58
C SER A 51 0.46 8.94 -28.59
N LEU A 52 0.56 7.72 -29.12
CA LEU A 52 0.72 6.49 -28.34
C LEU A 52 2.06 5.83 -28.71
N GLU A 53 3.00 5.87 -27.77
CA GLU A 53 4.41 5.51 -27.96
C GLU A 53 4.88 4.45 -26.96
N ALA A 54 6.05 3.86 -27.21
CA ALA A 54 6.65 2.93 -26.26
C ALA A 54 6.89 3.63 -24.91
N CYS A 55 6.53 2.98 -23.81
CA CYS A 55 6.68 3.57 -22.49
C CYS A 55 8.17 3.72 -22.13
N ASP A 56 8.64 4.95 -21.93
CA ASP A 56 10.04 5.28 -21.59
C ASP A 56 10.16 6.07 -20.27
N GLY A 57 9.03 6.49 -19.68
CA GLY A 57 9.01 7.23 -18.42
C GLY A 57 9.43 8.69 -18.54
N SER A 58 9.57 9.22 -19.76
CA SER A 58 9.80 10.63 -20.02
C SER A 58 8.67 11.50 -19.46
N LYS A 59 8.96 12.77 -19.21
CA LYS A 59 7.97 13.72 -18.68
C LYS A 59 6.75 13.86 -19.59
N GLY A 60 6.94 13.79 -20.91
CA GLY A 60 5.86 13.77 -21.91
C GLY A 60 4.88 12.60 -21.74
N GLN A 61 5.24 11.54 -21.02
CA GLN A 61 4.39 10.38 -20.72
C GLN A 61 3.78 10.40 -19.31
N LEU A 62 4.04 11.43 -18.50
CA LEU A 62 3.55 11.52 -17.12
C LEU A 62 2.34 12.44 -17.04
N TRP A 63 1.21 11.90 -16.59
CA TRP A 63 -0.07 12.61 -16.57
C TRP A 63 -0.69 12.68 -15.19
N ARG A 64 -1.16 13.87 -14.80
CA ARG A 64 -1.93 14.11 -13.58
C ARG A 64 -3.40 14.25 -13.93
N ILE A 65 -4.28 13.67 -13.12
CA ILE A 65 -5.73 13.80 -13.28
C ILE A 65 -6.25 14.54 -12.06
N ASP A 66 -6.74 15.74 -12.28
CA ASP A 66 -7.18 16.65 -11.23
C ASP A 66 -8.72 16.80 -11.30
N PRO A 67 -9.45 16.57 -10.19
CA PRO A 67 -10.89 16.77 -10.17
C PRO A 67 -11.21 18.26 -10.31
N VAL A 68 -12.22 18.58 -11.13
CA VAL A 68 -12.71 19.95 -11.32
C VAL A 68 -14.03 20.13 -10.59
N ASP A 69 -14.95 19.18 -10.75
CA ASP A 69 -16.22 19.08 -10.03
C ASP A 69 -16.64 17.60 -9.89
N THR A 70 -17.90 17.33 -9.49
CA THR A 70 -18.40 15.96 -9.35
C THR A 70 -18.45 15.24 -10.70
N GLY A 71 -17.41 14.44 -10.98
CA GLY A 71 -17.33 13.54 -12.13
C GLY A 71 -16.59 14.10 -13.34
N ASN A 72 -16.16 15.36 -13.33
CA ASN A 72 -15.30 15.94 -14.37
C ASN A 72 -13.87 16.18 -13.86
N TYR A 73 -12.92 15.94 -14.75
CA TYR A 73 -11.48 15.97 -14.47
C TYR A 73 -10.71 16.73 -15.55
N PHE A 74 -9.65 17.43 -15.15
CA PHE A 74 -8.59 17.86 -16.07
C PHE A 74 -7.47 16.80 -16.10
N ILE A 75 -6.86 16.60 -17.26
CA ILE A 75 -5.72 15.69 -17.43
C ILE A 75 -4.50 16.52 -17.86
N HIS A 76 -3.60 16.80 -16.92
CA HIS A 76 -2.40 17.61 -17.13
C HIS A 76 -1.19 16.75 -17.50
N ASN A 77 -0.31 17.28 -18.34
CA ASN A 77 0.98 16.66 -18.61
C ASN A 77 2.06 17.23 -17.67
N SER A 78 2.99 16.40 -17.22
CA SER A 78 4.02 16.82 -16.25
C SER A 78 5.18 17.61 -16.87
N ASP A 79 5.27 17.64 -18.21
CA ASP A 79 6.23 18.50 -18.90
C ASP A 79 5.80 19.98 -18.84
N ASP A 80 4.48 20.26 -18.74
CA ASP A 80 3.91 21.58 -18.50
C ASP A 80 2.54 21.49 -17.80
N ASP A 81 2.55 21.67 -16.48
CA ASP A 81 1.38 21.59 -15.60
C ASP A 81 0.31 22.69 -15.88
N SER A 82 0.62 23.69 -16.72
CA SER A 82 -0.36 24.71 -17.14
C SER A 82 -1.22 24.26 -18.33
N ARG A 83 -0.90 23.11 -18.93
CA ARG A 83 -1.56 22.59 -20.13
C ARG A 83 -2.25 21.25 -19.85
N CYS A 84 -3.41 21.06 -20.46
CA CYS A 84 -4.20 19.83 -20.34
C CYS A 84 -4.53 19.22 -21.70
N LEU A 85 -4.73 17.90 -21.64
CA LEU A 85 -5.25 17.11 -22.73
C LEU A 85 -6.63 17.63 -23.12
N THR A 86 -6.74 18.09 -24.36
CA THR A 86 -7.93 18.73 -24.89
C THR A 86 -8.38 18.02 -26.16
N ALA A 87 -9.68 17.78 -26.26
CA ALA A 87 -10.28 17.35 -27.51
C ALA A 87 -10.49 18.54 -28.45
N VAL A 88 -10.00 18.44 -29.68
CA VAL A 88 -10.24 19.44 -30.71
C VAL A 88 -11.69 19.34 -31.17
N PRO A 89 -12.50 20.41 -31.03
CA PRO A 89 -13.89 20.39 -31.47
C PRO A 89 -14.03 19.96 -32.94
N TRP A 90 -15.10 19.23 -33.26
CA TRP A 90 -15.48 18.77 -34.61
C TRP A 90 -14.56 17.75 -35.29
N SER A 91 -13.27 17.71 -34.98
CA SER A 91 -12.34 16.72 -35.56
C SER A 91 -12.17 15.47 -34.69
N GLY A 92 -12.41 15.58 -33.37
CA GLY A 92 -12.15 14.50 -32.42
C GLY A 92 -10.66 14.20 -32.22
N GLY A 93 -9.77 15.03 -32.79
CA GLY A 93 -8.34 14.98 -32.54
C GLY A 93 -7.99 15.43 -31.12
N LEU A 94 -6.75 15.20 -30.71
CA LEU A 94 -6.26 15.53 -29.36
C LEU A 94 -5.05 16.44 -29.45
N VAL A 95 -5.00 17.40 -28.55
CA VAL A 95 -3.89 18.34 -28.40
C VAL A 95 -3.63 18.58 -26.92
N LEU A 96 -2.43 19.04 -26.59
CA LEU A 96 -2.20 19.70 -25.31
C LEU A 96 -2.40 21.21 -25.53
N LYS A 97 -3.16 21.89 -24.70
CA LYS A 97 -3.24 23.36 -24.72
C LYS A 97 -3.33 23.89 -23.30
N GLN A 98 -3.13 25.19 -23.14
CA GLN A 98 -3.35 25.85 -21.86
C GLN A 98 -4.78 25.56 -21.39
N CYS A 99 -4.91 25.13 -20.13
CA CYS A 99 -6.23 24.84 -19.58
C CYS A 99 -7.02 26.13 -19.50
N ASP A 100 -8.21 26.14 -20.11
CA ASP A 100 -9.14 27.21 -19.84
C ASP A 100 -9.57 27.08 -18.38
N GLY A 101 -9.34 28.14 -17.59
CA GLY A 101 -9.66 28.15 -16.16
C GLY A 101 -11.18 28.13 -15.89
N ASP A 102 -11.98 28.35 -16.94
CA ASP A 102 -13.42 28.11 -16.96
C ASP A 102 -13.70 26.67 -17.45
N LEU A 103 -14.80 26.05 -17.01
CA LEU A 103 -15.22 24.69 -17.39
C LEU A 103 -15.47 24.54 -18.91
N SER A 104 -14.39 24.52 -19.71
CA SER A 104 -14.41 24.18 -21.12
C SER A 104 -14.66 22.68 -21.24
N LEU A 105 -15.81 22.32 -21.82
CA LEU A 105 -16.16 20.92 -22.06
C LEU A 105 -15.11 20.18 -22.91
N ALA A 106 -14.34 20.90 -23.74
CA ALA A 106 -13.27 20.31 -24.56
C ALA A 106 -12.05 19.87 -23.73
N ASP A 107 -11.88 20.46 -22.54
CA ASP A 107 -10.73 20.28 -21.66
C ASP A 107 -11.07 19.31 -20.51
N THR A 108 -12.37 19.15 -20.23
CA THR A 108 -12.88 18.26 -19.20
C THR A 108 -13.05 16.82 -19.70
N TRP A 109 -12.73 15.90 -18.80
CA TRP A 109 -12.82 14.47 -19.02
C TRP A 109 -13.70 13.84 -17.95
N ILE A 110 -14.61 12.97 -18.37
CA ILE A 110 -15.40 12.10 -17.51
C ILE A 110 -14.69 10.76 -17.49
N ILE A 111 -14.33 10.30 -16.30
CA ILE A 111 -13.65 9.02 -16.09
C ILE A 111 -14.66 8.02 -15.57
N GLY A 112 -14.84 6.94 -16.32
CA GLY A 112 -15.71 5.83 -15.95
C GLY A 112 -14.98 4.50 -15.92
N GLU A 113 -15.70 3.46 -15.54
CA GLU A 113 -15.20 2.09 -15.63
C GLU A 113 -15.21 1.61 -17.09
N GLY A 114 -14.05 1.17 -17.56
CA GLY A 114 -13.88 0.47 -18.82
C GLY A 114 -14.04 -1.05 -18.67
N ARG A 115 -13.99 -1.77 -19.79
CA ARG A 115 -13.98 -3.25 -19.77
C ARG A 115 -12.70 -3.77 -19.11
N LYS A 116 -12.77 -4.94 -18.47
CA LYS A 116 -11.65 -5.64 -17.80
C LYS A 116 -10.89 -4.79 -16.76
N GLY A 117 -11.53 -3.85 -16.09
CA GLY A 117 -10.92 -3.04 -15.02
C GLY A 117 -10.05 -1.86 -15.52
N GLY A 118 -10.07 -1.57 -16.82
CA GLY A 118 -9.48 -0.34 -17.34
C GLY A 118 -10.34 0.89 -17.05
N MET A 119 -9.82 2.07 -17.37
CA MET A 119 -10.53 3.33 -17.38
C MET A 119 -11.17 3.59 -18.74
N LEU A 120 -12.38 4.14 -18.71
CA LEU A 120 -13.02 4.76 -19.86
C LEU A 120 -12.82 6.28 -19.74
N LEU A 121 -12.17 6.90 -20.73
CA LEU A 121 -11.93 8.33 -20.76
C LEU A 121 -12.87 8.97 -21.79
N ARG A 122 -13.86 9.73 -21.33
CA ARG A 122 -14.84 10.45 -22.17
C ARG A 122 -14.59 11.93 -22.11
N ASN A 123 -14.68 12.62 -23.24
CA ASN A 123 -14.51 14.07 -23.24
C ASN A 123 -15.85 14.78 -23.02
N GLY A 124 -15.85 15.84 -22.21
CA GLY A 124 -17.05 16.61 -21.86
C GLY A 124 -17.76 17.20 -23.07
N ALA A 125 -17.04 17.63 -24.12
CA ALA A 125 -17.62 18.25 -25.31
C ALA A 125 -18.35 17.24 -26.21
N PHE A 126 -18.11 15.94 -26.00
CA PHE A 126 -18.71 14.84 -26.75
C PHE A 126 -19.53 13.92 -25.83
N SER A 127 -20.10 14.49 -24.76
CA SER A 127 -20.83 13.75 -23.71
C SER A 127 -22.35 13.68 -23.92
N ASP A 128 -22.88 14.23 -25.02
CA ASP A 128 -24.29 14.12 -25.43
C ASP A 128 -24.75 12.65 -25.30
N PRO A 129 -25.85 12.35 -24.56
CA PRO A 129 -26.35 11.00 -24.32
C PRO A 129 -26.48 10.13 -25.58
N GLU A 130 -26.72 10.72 -26.75
CA GLU A 130 -26.91 9.99 -28.00
C GLU A 130 -25.60 9.80 -28.81
N LYS A 131 -24.50 10.47 -28.44
CA LYS A 131 -23.26 10.54 -29.24
C LYS A 131 -21.99 10.47 -28.40
N GLN A 132 -22.03 9.71 -27.31
CA GLN A 132 -20.91 9.63 -26.36
C GLN A 132 -19.63 9.11 -27.05
N GLN A 133 -18.58 9.94 -27.07
CA GLN A 133 -17.28 9.56 -27.58
C GLN A 133 -16.26 9.41 -26.46
N SER A 134 -15.40 8.42 -26.63
CA SER A 134 -14.31 8.10 -25.71
C SER A 134 -12.98 8.11 -26.43
N LEU A 135 -11.92 8.41 -25.68
CA LEU A 135 -10.56 8.30 -26.14
C LEU A 135 -10.28 6.86 -26.59
N ASN A 136 -9.82 6.71 -27.82
CA ASN A 136 -9.60 5.42 -28.46
C ASN A 136 -8.37 5.49 -29.38
N TYR A 137 -7.70 4.35 -29.53
CA TYR A 137 -6.64 4.15 -30.50
C TYR A 137 -7.15 3.26 -31.63
N ASP A 138 -7.26 3.83 -32.84
CA ASP A 138 -7.60 3.09 -34.05
C ASP A 138 -6.35 2.37 -34.56
N ALA A 139 -6.22 1.08 -34.25
CA ALA A 139 -5.08 0.27 -34.66
C ALA A 139 -4.94 0.14 -36.18
N LYS A 140 -6.04 0.24 -36.95
CA LYS A 140 -6.02 0.15 -38.42
C LYS A 140 -5.47 1.43 -39.05
N ARG A 141 -5.81 2.58 -38.47
CA ARG A 141 -5.33 3.90 -38.93
C ARG A 141 -4.07 4.37 -38.21
N GLN A 142 -3.65 3.67 -37.17
CA GLN A 142 -2.57 4.07 -36.26
C GLN A 142 -2.77 5.47 -35.68
N GLN A 143 -4.02 5.80 -35.35
CA GLN A 143 -4.39 7.14 -34.91
C GLN A 143 -5.07 7.13 -33.56
N LEU A 144 -4.72 8.11 -32.75
CA LEU A 144 -5.35 8.38 -31.46
C LEU A 144 -6.40 9.48 -31.64
N GLY A 145 -7.58 9.29 -31.08
CA GLY A 145 -8.66 10.28 -31.16
C GLY A 145 -9.89 9.88 -30.38
N LEU A 146 -10.97 10.64 -30.54
CA LEU A 146 -12.28 10.32 -29.99
C LEU A 146 -13.09 9.48 -30.99
N SER A 147 -13.69 8.39 -30.50
CA SER A 147 -14.61 7.56 -31.28
C SER A 147 -15.85 7.19 -30.46
N PRO A 148 -16.98 6.82 -31.09
CA PRO A 148 -18.17 6.35 -30.38
C PRO A 148 -17.83 5.25 -29.37
N SER A 149 -18.44 5.29 -28.18
CA SER A 149 -18.14 4.31 -27.12
C SER A 149 -18.44 2.85 -27.50
N SER A 150 -19.28 2.59 -28.52
CA SER A 150 -19.51 1.26 -29.08
C SER A 150 -18.31 0.72 -29.89
N ASP A 151 -17.52 1.61 -30.47
CA ASP A 151 -16.34 1.30 -31.29
C ASP A 151 -15.04 1.44 -30.47
N ALA A 152 -15.12 2.09 -29.31
CA ALA A 152 -14.05 2.16 -28.32
C ALA A 152 -13.89 0.86 -27.50
N THR A 153 -14.48 -0.25 -27.96
CA THR A 153 -14.39 -1.54 -27.29
C THR A 153 -12.98 -2.14 -27.29
N ASP A 154 -12.07 -1.61 -28.11
CA ASP A 154 -10.75 -2.19 -28.33
C ASP A 154 -9.65 -1.53 -27.49
N THR A 155 -9.75 -0.22 -27.18
CA THR A 155 -8.70 0.48 -26.41
C THR A 155 -9.07 0.58 -24.93
N GLN A 156 -8.38 -0.20 -24.11
CA GLN A 156 -8.48 -0.13 -22.66
C GLN A 156 -7.38 0.77 -22.12
N TRP A 157 -7.78 1.85 -21.44
CA TRP A 157 -6.84 2.74 -20.78
C TRP A 157 -6.54 2.24 -19.38
N TYR A 158 -5.29 2.29 -18.98
CA TYR A 158 -4.87 2.01 -17.62
C TYR A 158 -4.11 3.21 -17.15
N ARG A 159 -4.56 3.84 -16.06
CA ARG A 159 -3.61 4.55 -15.24
C ARG A 159 -2.99 3.47 -14.40
N LEU A 160 -1.70 3.19 -14.63
CA LEU A 160 -0.92 2.75 -13.49
C LEU A 160 -1.01 3.95 -12.57
N GLN A 161 -1.87 3.86 -11.54
CA GLN A 161 -1.60 4.66 -10.37
C GLN A 161 -0.13 4.40 -10.11
N ARG A 162 0.72 5.43 -10.28
CA ARG A 162 1.99 5.36 -9.56
C ARG A 162 1.54 5.05 -8.16
N THR A 163 2.00 3.92 -7.65
CA THR A 163 1.94 3.63 -6.23
C THR A 163 2.12 4.93 -5.51
N ARG A 164 1.17 5.22 -4.61
CA ARG A 164 1.12 6.49 -3.89
C ARG A 164 2.55 6.88 -3.51
N PRO A 165 2.99 8.12 -3.79
CA PRO A 165 4.35 8.51 -3.51
C PRO A 165 4.67 8.13 -2.05
N PRO A 166 5.83 7.53 -1.80
CA PRO A 166 6.13 7.05 -0.46
C PRO A 166 6.03 8.16 0.56
N ARG A 167 5.60 7.80 1.77
CA ARG A 167 5.49 8.72 2.89
C ARG A 167 6.86 9.24 3.30
N THR A 168 7.13 10.50 2.98
CA THR A 168 8.40 11.15 3.34
C THR A 168 8.47 11.51 4.82
N ASP A 169 7.33 11.57 5.52
CA ASP A 169 7.27 11.90 6.94
C ASP A 169 7.71 10.75 7.86
N LEU A 170 7.87 9.54 7.32
CA LEU A 170 8.41 8.35 7.99
C LEU A 170 9.93 8.16 7.78
N ILE A 171 10.61 9.21 7.33
CA ILE A 171 12.06 9.24 7.08
C ILE A 171 12.71 10.30 7.98
N GLY A 172 13.98 10.08 8.33
CA GLY A 172 14.81 10.98 9.09
C GLY A 172 14.79 10.68 10.59
N THR A 173 15.19 11.67 11.38
CA THR A 173 15.17 11.55 12.85
C THR A 173 13.82 12.01 13.38
N LYS A 174 13.19 11.17 14.20
CA LYS A 174 11.86 11.39 14.79
C LYS A 174 11.92 11.23 16.29
N LYS A 175 11.28 12.15 17.01
CA LYS A 175 11.29 12.23 18.47
C LYS A 175 10.07 11.50 19.04
N LEU A 176 10.34 10.45 19.82
CA LEU A 176 9.33 9.72 20.55
C LEU A 176 9.37 10.12 22.03
N LEU A 177 8.22 10.54 22.57
CA LEU A 177 8.02 10.69 24.01
C LEU A 177 7.33 9.45 24.57
N PHE A 178 8.03 8.72 25.43
CA PHE A 178 7.43 7.66 26.24
C PHE A 178 6.83 8.25 27.52
N VAL A 179 5.56 7.94 27.79
CA VAL A 179 4.79 8.44 28.93
C VAL A 179 4.19 7.25 29.68
N PRO A 180 4.86 6.71 30.71
CA PRO A 180 4.26 5.72 31.58
C PRO A 180 3.19 6.39 32.45
N VAL A 181 1.99 5.80 32.51
CA VAL A 181 0.87 6.37 33.26
C VAL A 181 0.40 5.42 34.35
N SER A 182 -0.05 5.98 35.48
CA SER A 182 -0.73 5.25 36.53
C SER A 182 -2.18 5.71 36.66
N PHE A 183 -3.01 4.84 37.21
CA PHE A 183 -4.32 5.21 37.75
C PHE A 183 -4.29 5.08 39.27
N THR A 184 -5.20 5.76 39.98
CA THR A 184 -5.21 5.85 41.46
C THR A 184 -5.06 4.50 42.16
N ASP A 185 -5.71 3.46 41.66
CA ASP A 185 -5.66 2.10 42.24
C ASP A 185 -4.72 1.14 41.47
N TYR A 186 -4.08 1.62 40.41
CA TYR A 186 -3.26 0.82 39.50
C TYR A 186 -1.92 1.53 39.24
N PRO A 187 -0.91 1.31 40.11
CA PRO A 187 0.41 1.89 39.92
C PRO A 187 1.14 1.26 38.73
N TYR A 188 1.96 2.07 38.06
CA TYR A 188 2.83 1.63 36.98
C TYR A 188 4.19 1.20 37.55
N ASN A 189 4.62 -0.04 37.30
CA ASN A 189 5.72 -0.64 38.06
C ASN A 189 7.03 -0.85 37.29
N TYR A 190 7.03 -0.79 35.95
CA TYR A 190 8.18 -1.23 35.15
C TYR A 190 8.67 -0.23 34.08
N PRO A 191 8.82 1.07 34.40
CA PRO A 191 9.14 2.07 33.37
C PRO A 191 10.58 1.97 32.84
N SER A 192 11.51 1.37 33.58
CA SER A 192 12.89 1.15 33.12
C SER A 192 12.97 0.02 32.11
N GLU A 193 12.23 -1.06 32.37
CA GLU A 193 12.15 -2.24 31.52
C GLU A 193 11.51 -1.89 30.16
N ILE A 194 10.47 -1.07 30.16
CA ILE A 194 9.86 -0.59 28.91
C ILE A 194 10.79 0.34 28.14
N LEU A 195 11.58 1.19 28.82
CA LEU A 195 12.60 1.97 28.13
C LEU A 195 13.67 1.10 27.47
N ASP A 196 14.07 0.01 28.11
CA ASP A 196 15.00 -0.93 27.50
C ASP A 196 14.39 -1.62 26.28
N ILE A 197 13.12 -2.02 26.36
CA ILE A 197 12.37 -2.53 25.20
C ILE A 197 12.31 -1.49 24.08
N LEU A 198 12.13 -0.20 24.39
CA LEU A 198 12.00 0.85 23.38
C LEU A 198 13.35 1.22 22.75
N PHE A 199 14.38 1.42 23.54
CA PHE A 199 15.63 2.06 23.11
C PHE A 199 16.89 1.20 23.36
N GLY A 200 16.78 0.08 24.06
CA GLY A 200 17.87 -0.81 24.44
C GLY A 200 18.95 -0.08 25.23
N THR A 201 18.53 0.44 26.38
CA THR A 201 19.36 1.19 27.31
C THR A 201 20.41 0.32 28.01
N GLU A 202 20.18 -0.99 28.09
CA GLU A 202 21.13 -1.97 28.61
C GLU A 202 22.21 -2.35 27.57
N PRO A 203 23.46 -2.61 28.01
CA PRO A 203 24.53 -3.01 27.12
C PRO A 203 24.18 -4.25 26.27
N GLY A 204 24.22 -4.10 24.94
CA GLY A 204 23.96 -5.20 24.00
C GLY A 204 22.48 -5.43 23.68
N MET A 205 21.54 -4.75 24.33
CA MET A 205 20.10 -4.91 24.10
C MET A 205 19.56 -4.04 22.95
N ARG A 206 20.29 -2.98 22.58
CA ARG A 206 19.90 -2.07 21.49
C ARG A 206 19.48 -2.74 20.18
N PRO A 207 20.16 -3.77 19.65
CA PRO A 207 19.71 -4.46 18.44
C PRO A 207 18.38 -5.23 18.58
N PHE A 208 17.96 -5.56 19.81
CA PHE A 208 16.73 -6.31 20.11
C PHE A 208 15.58 -5.41 20.59
N SER A 209 15.85 -4.11 20.75
CA SER A 209 14.85 -3.10 21.12
C SER A 209 13.98 -2.67 19.93
N PHE A 210 12.91 -1.92 20.20
CA PHE A 210 12.07 -1.32 19.16
C PHE A 210 12.86 -0.33 18.29
N TRP A 211 13.83 0.38 18.86
CA TRP A 211 14.79 1.17 18.09
C TRP A 211 15.55 0.30 17.09
N GLY A 212 16.08 -0.84 17.53
CA GLY A 212 16.80 -1.78 16.67
C GLY A 212 15.91 -2.40 15.60
N TYR A 213 14.65 -2.67 15.94
CA TYR A 213 13.62 -3.10 15.01
C TYR A 213 13.39 -2.08 13.90
N ILE A 214 13.17 -0.82 14.26
CA ILE A 214 12.93 0.28 13.32
C ILE A 214 14.17 0.55 12.46
N ASP A 215 15.38 0.53 13.04
CA ASP A 215 16.63 0.68 12.28
C ASP A 215 16.75 -0.41 11.19
N GLU A 216 16.42 -1.66 11.53
CA GLU A 216 16.46 -2.77 10.59
C GLU A 216 15.42 -2.64 9.48
N VAL A 217 14.14 -2.56 9.83
CA VAL A 217 13.03 -2.55 8.85
C VAL A 217 13.02 -1.27 8.00
N SER A 218 13.54 -0.16 8.52
CA SER A 218 13.69 1.09 7.76
C SER A 218 15.03 1.19 7.02
N ARG A 219 15.94 0.24 7.21
CA ARG A 219 17.31 0.26 6.65
C ARG A 219 18.08 1.53 7.03
N GLY A 220 17.88 1.98 8.27
CA GLY A 220 18.46 3.21 8.80
C GLY A 220 17.86 4.50 8.24
N LYS A 221 16.76 4.44 7.47
CA LYS A 221 16.09 5.65 6.96
C LYS A 221 15.21 6.32 8.00
N LEU A 222 14.76 5.59 9.03
CA LEU A 222 14.05 6.15 10.17
C LEU A 222 14.87 5.93 11.44
N ASN A 223 15.14 7.01 12.16
CA ASN A 223 15.80 6.97 13.45
C ASN A 223 14.87 7.56 14.52
N LEU A 224 14.31 6.70 15.36
CA LEU A 224 13.55 7.14 16.53
C LEU A 224 14.52 7.53 17.65
N VAL A 225 14.33 8.69 18.26
CA VAL A 225 15.16 9.12 19.40
C VAL A 225 14.30 9.29 20.64
N ASP A 226 14.85 8.85 21.77
CA ASP A 226 14.33 9.17 23.09
C ASP A 226 14.45 10.68 23.32
N ALA A 227 13.30 11.36 23.28
CA ALA A 227 13.24 12.81 23.36
C ALA A 227 12.89 13.33 24.76
N ARG A 228 12.88 12.47 25.79
CA ARG A 228 12.55 12.89 27.16
C ARG A 228 13.43 14.08 27.60
N PRO A 229 12.86 15.16 28.17
CA PRO A 229 13.60 16.38 28.53
C PRO A 229 14.82 16.14 29.44
N ASP A 230 14.78 15.06 30.23
CA ASP A 230 15.81 14.70 31.20
C ASP A 230 16.41 13.31 30.98
N ALA A 231 16.37 12.74 29.77
CA ALA A 231 16.90 11.40 29.50
C ALA A 231 18.35 11.17 30.00
N ARG A 232 19.15 12.24 30.10
CA ARG A 232 20.54 12.21 30.63
C ARG A 232 20.65 12.37 32.15
N LYS A 233 19.62 12.92 32.82
CA LYS A 233 19.60 13.22 34.26
C LYS A 233 18.71 12.27 35.07
N HIS A 234 17.64 11.79 34.46
CA HIS A 234 16.68 10.86 35.04
C HIS A 234 16.59 9.64 34.11
N PRO A 235 17.29 8.54 34.42
CA PRO A 235 17.29 7.36 33.55
C PRO A 235 15.87 6.77 33.44
N VAL A 236 15.08 6.89 34.51
CA VAL A 236 13.69 6.44 34.59
C VAL A 236 12.73 7.61 34.29
N PRO A 237 11.71 7.45 33.41
CA PRO A 237 10.71 8.47 33.17
C PRO A 237 9.85 8.69 34.42
N GLU A 238 9.42 9.93 34.63
CA GLU A 238 8.42 10.23 35.65
C GLU A 238 7.07 9.63 35.25
N ILE A 239 6.45 8.88 36.18
CA ILE A 239 5.10 8.31 35.98
C ILE A 239 4.07 9.43 36.10
N VAL A 240 3.12 9.47 35.17
CA VAL A 240 2.03 10.44 35.15
C VAL A 240 0.79 9.81 35.77
N ASP A 241 0.31 10.35 36.88
CA ASP A 241 -0.96 9.93 37.50
C ASP A 241 -2.14 10.58 36.77
N LEU A 242 -3.01 9.76 36.17
CA LEU A 242 -4.20 10.20 35.46
C LEU A 242 -5.46 10.18 36.35
N GLY A 243 -5.35 9.75 37.60
CA GLY A 243 -6.49 9.59 38.50
C GLY A 243 -7.26 8.30 38.24
N ALA A 244 -8.59 8.36 38.22
CA ALA A 244 -9.43 7.18 38.00
C ALA A 244 -9.28 6.62 36.57
N VAL A 245 -9.45 5.30 36.43
CA VAL A 245 -9.52 4.65 35.12
C VAL A 245 -10.70 5.21 34.34
N PRO A 246 -10.51 5.72 33.10
CA PRO A 246 -11.61 6.20 32.26
C PRO A 246 -12.65 5.10 32.00
N GLU A 247 -13.91 5.51 31.76
CA GLU A 247 -14.98 4.57 31.43
C GLU A 247 -14.60 3.75 30.20
N ASN A 248 -14.80 2.43 30.27
CA ASN A 248 -14.40 1.49 29.23
C ASN A 248 -12.92 1.59 28.83
N CYS A 249 -12.04 2.17 29.65
CA CYS A 249 -10.66 2.43 29.28
C CYS A 249 -10.51 3.08 27.89
N ASP A 250 -11.34 4.10 27.64
CA ASP A 250 -11.36 4.83 26.38
C ASP A 250 -9.98 5.47 26.07
N PRO A 251 -9.32 5.09 24.95
CA PRO A 251 -8.03 5.64 24.57
C PRO A 251 -8.03 7.15 24.36
N GLU A 252 -9.13 7.73 23.85
CA GLU A 252 -9.20 9.18 23.63
C GLU A 252 -9.20 9.95 24.96
N ALA A 253 -9.95 9.45 25.95
CA ALA A 253 -9.92 9.98 27.31
C ALA A 253 -8.53 9.88 27.95
N ILE A 254 -7.82 8.78 27.75
CA ILE A 254 -6.44 8.59 28.23
C ILE A 254 -5.48 9.58 27.58
N ILE A 255 -5.57 9.75 26.26
CA ILE A 255 -4.76 10.74 25.51
C ILE A 255 -5.03 12.13 26.06
N LYS A 256 -6.29 12.52 26.23
CA LYS A 256 -6.67 13.83 26.75
C LYS A 256 -6.14 14.07 28.17
N ALA A 257 -6.34 13.11 29.09
CA ALA A 257 -5.84 13.23 30.46
C ALA A 257 -4.31 13.36 30.49
N THR A 258 -3.63 12.61 29.63
CA THR A 258 -2.17 12.69 29.49
C THR A 258 -1.72 14.05 28.96
N GLN A 259 -2.39 14.60 27.94
CA GLN A 259 -2.13 15.95 27.42
C GLN A 259 -2.28 17.00 28.52
N ASP A 260 -3.39 16.96 29.27
CA ASP A 260 -3.66 17.90 30.36
C ASP A 260 -2.57 17.83 31.44
N ALA A 261 -2.10 16.62 31.80
CA ALA A 261 -1.03 16.42 32.77
C ALA A 261 0.34 16.91 32.27
N LEU A 262 0.69 16.64 31.00
CA LEU A 262 1.94 17.13 30.40
C LEU A 262 1.95 18.66 30.27
N HIS A 263 0.81 19.26 29.93
CA HIS A 263 0.65 20.72 29.90
C HIS A 263 0.81 21.36 31.27
N ALA A 264 0.27 20.74 32.33
CA ALA A 264 0.46 21.21 33.71
C ALA A 264 1.96 21.21 34.10
N LYS A 265 2.74 20.28 33.55
CA LYS A 265 4.20 20.21 33.68
C LYS A 265 4.97 21.12 32.72
N LYS A 266 4.27 21.94 31.92
CA LYS A 266 4.85 22.86 30.92
C LYS A 266 5.68 22.15 29.85
N ILE A 267 5.33 20.90 29.52
CA ILE A 267 5.96 20.16 28.42
C ILE A 267 5.34 20.65 27.10
N ASP A 268 6.18 21.12 26.19
CA ASP A 268 5.78 21.55 24.85
C ASP A 268 5.61 20.34 23.93
N LEU A 269 4.35 19.94 23.70
CA LEU A 269 3.99 18.79 22.89
C LEU A 269 4.33 18.98 21.39
N SER A 270 4.63 20.19 20.92
CA SER A 270 4.99 20.43 19.51
C SER A 270 6.41 19.94 19.17
N GLN A 271 7.24 19.66 20.19
CA GLN A 271 8.63 19.24 20.01
C GLN A 271 8.79 17.75 19.69
N TYR A 272 7.70 16.98 19.73
CA TYR A 272 7.70 15.54 19.57
C TYR A 272 6.90 15.13 18.34
N ASP A 273 7.45 14.19 17.59
CA ASP A 273 6.78 13.60 16.42
C ASP A 273 5.77 12.54 16.85
N TYR A 274 6.07 11.77 17.91
CA TYR A 274 5.24 10.67 18.41
C TYR A 274 5.17 10.64 19.93
N PHE A 275 4.08 10.07 20.43
CA PHE A 275 3.81 9.83 21.84
C PHE A 275 3.42 8.37 22.03
N LEU A 276 4.04 7.70 23.00
CA LEU A 276 3.65 6.36 23.44
C LEU A 276 3.25 6.44 24.91
N ILE A 277 1.94 6.36 25.14
CA ILE A 277 1.34 6.23 26.45
C ILE A 277 1.27 4.75 26.77
N ASP A 278 1.84 4.31 27.89
CA ASP A 278 1.69 2.93 28.35
C ASP A 278 1.00 2.90 29.71
N THR A 279 -0.07 2.11 29.78
CA THR A 279 -0.90 1.98 30.97
C THR A 279 -0.55 0.71 31.75
N PRO A 280 -0.95 0.60 33.02
CA PRO A 280 -0.66 -0.60 33.82
C PRO A 280 -1.40 -1.83 33.28
N MET A 281 -0.65 -2.91 33.01
CA MET A 281 -1.18 -4.17 32.46
C MET A 281 -2.22 -4.86 33.37
N ASN A 282 -2.28 -4.52 34.66
CA ASN A 282 -3.20 -5.13 35.63
C ASN A 282 -4.60 -4.49 35.64
N VAL A 283 -4.88 -3.52 34.77
CA VAL A 283 -6.21 -2.94 34.61
C VAL A 283 -7.05 -3.82 33.66
N GLY A 284 -7.78 -4.79 34.21
CA GLY A 284 -8.53 -5.76 33.40
C GLY A 284 -9.52 -5.13 32.39
N ALA A 285 -10.08 -3.96 32.69
CA ALA A 285 -10.99 -3.24 31.80
C ALA A 285 -10.31 -2.65 30.53
N CYS A 286 -8.98 -2.55 30.53
CA CYS A 286 -8.16 -2.04 29.43
C CYS A 286 -7.66 -3.12 28.48
N TYR A 287 -7.83 -4.41 28.81
CA TYR A 287 -7.28 -5.50 28.00
C TYR A 287 -7.79 -5.46 26.55
N GLY A 288 -6.85 -5.52 25.58
CA GLY A 288 -7.16 -5.53 24.15
C GLY A 288 -7.61 -4.19 23.56
N LYS A 289 -7.38 -3.07 24.27
CA LYS A 289 -7.80 -1.72 23.85
C LYS A 289 -6.62 -0.85 23.40
N ASP A 290 -5.51 -1.45 22.99
CA ASP A 290 -4.39 -0.73 22.40
C ASP A 290 -4.88 0.12 21.21
N PHE A 291 -4.40 1.36 21.15
CA PHE A 291 -4.89 2.35 20.21
C PHE A 291 -3.74 3.02 19.46
N ALA A 292 -3.91 3.11 18.15
CA ALA A 292 -3.11 3.90 17.24
C ALA A 292 -3.92 4.04 15.95
N GLU A 293 -3.83 5.21 15.30
CA GLU A 293 -4.56 5.49 14.06
C GLU A 293 -3.65 6.07 12.99
N PRO A 294 -3.96 5.82 11.69
CA PRO A 294 -3.19 6.36 10.58
C PRO A 294 -3.01 7.87 10.66
N SER A 295 -1.74 8.31 10.57
CA SER A 295 -1.35 9.73 10.63
C SER A 295 -1.69 10.45 11.95
N ASN A 296 -2.11 9.71 12.98
CA ASN A 296 -2.13 10.19 14.35
C ASN A 296 -0.71 10.08 14.93
N ARG A 297 -0.37 10.90 15.93
CA ARG A 297 0.92 10.86 16.63
C ARG A 297 0.88 10.14 17.97
N TRP A 298 -0.30 9.71 18.41
CA TRP A 298 -0.52 9.11 19.72
C TRP A 298 -0.69 7.60 19.59
N MET A 299 0.09 6.85 20.38
CA MET A 299 -0.09 5.44 20.66
C MET A 299 -0.49 5.30 22.12
N VAL A 300 -1.50 4.49 22.39
CA VAL A 300 -1.86 4.06 23.74
C VAL A 300 -1.69 2.56 23.79
N SER A 301 -0.84 2.08 24.69
CA SER A 301 -0.71 0.68 24.99
C SER A 301 -1.36 0.31 26.33
N MET A 302 -1.99 -0.85 26.34
CA MET A 302 -2.70 -1.42 27.48
C MET A 302 -1.82 -2.43 28.24
N GLY A 303 -0.53 -2.07 28.39
CA GLY A 303 0.50 -2.89 29.01
C GLY A 303 1.48 -3.44 27.98
N LEU A 304 2.61 -2.76 27.82
CA LEU A 304 3.69 -3.22 26.95
C LEU A 304 4.45 -4.41 27.54
N GLY A 305 4.75 -5.39 26.69
CA GLY A 305 5.55 -6.56 27.06
C GLY A 305 6.75 -6.85 26.16
N GLY A 306 6.98 -6.05 25.10
CA GLY A 306 8.05 -6.31 24.13
C GLY A 306 7.80 -5.64 22.77
N VAL A 307 8.81 -5.73 21.88
CA VAL A 307 8.78 -5.15 20.53
C VAL A 307 7.55 -5.57 19.73
N ARG A 308 7.14 -6.84 19.85
CA ARG A 308 5.95 -7.38 19.18
C ARG A 308 4.66 -6.61 19.51
N TRP A 309 4.55 -5.94 20.66
CA TRP A 309 3.36 -5.14 20.99
C TRP A 309 3.45 -3.70 20.52
N ILE A 310 4.67 -3.20 20.26
CA ILE A 310 4.92 -1.82 19.84
C ILE A 310 4.90 -1.70 18.31
N ALA A 311 5.43 -2.69 17.61
CA ALA A 311 5.44 -2.75 16.15
C ALA A 311 4.03 -2.52 15.56
N PRO A 312 2.97 -3.27 15.91
CA PRO A 312 1.63 -3.01 15.37
C PRO A 312 1.09 -1.61 15.66
N LEU A 313 1.37 -1.04 16.85
CA LEU A 313 0.94 0.32 17.20
C LEU A 313 1.61 1.37 16.31
N PHE A 314 2.92 1.25 16.12
CA PHE A 314 3.65 2.14 15.21
C PHE A 314 3.19 1.94 13.76
N GLY A 315 2.95 0.70 13.34
CA GLY A 315 2.47 0.38 12.00
C GLY A 315 1.15 1.05 11.70
N ARG A 316 0.19 1.06 12.64
CA ARG A 316 -1.08 1.79 12.49
C ARG A 316 -0.86 3.28 12.28
N ILE A 317 0.03 3.93 13.04
CA ILE A 317 0.41 5.35 12.82
C ILE A 317 1.01 5.57 11.42
N ALA A 318 1.88 4.66 11.00
CA ALA A 318 2.51 4.69 9.69
C ALA A 318 1.50 4.49 8.54
N GLY A 319 0.29 4.00 8.85
CA GLY A 319 -0.78 3.73 7.90
C GLY A 319 -0.80 2.28 7.41
N PHE A 320 -0.22 1.34 8.15
CA PHE A 320 -0.31 -0.09 7.84
C PHE A 320 -1.62 -0.62 8.43
N SER A 321 -2.46 -1.24 7.60
CA SER A 321 -3.67 -1.92 8.09
C SER A 321 -3.32 -3.20 8.82
N ASP A 322 -4.25 -3.69 9.65
CA ASP A 322 -4.19 -5.06 10.14
C ASP A 322 -4.11 -6.04 8.95
N ALA A 323 -3.17 -6.98 9.04
CA ALA A 323 -2.86 -7.91 7.96
C ALA A 323 -3.97 -8.96 7.83
N THR A 324 -4.18 -9.43 6.60
CA THR A 324 -5.15 -10.48 6.30
C THR A 324 -4.50 -11.63 5.52
N THR A 325 -5.24 -12.71 5.30
CA THR A 325 -4.82 -13.84 4.48
C THR A 325 -5.82 -14.08 3.37
N ILE A 326 -5.35 -14.24 2.14
CA ILE A 326 -6.18 -14.70 1.01
C ILE A 326 -5.95 -16.20 0.85
N GLY A 327 -7.01 -16.99 1.04
CA GLY A 327 -6.96 -18.44 0.88
C GLY A 327 -8.24 -19.03 0.29
N ASN A 328 -8.40 -20.35 0.44
CA ASN A 328 -9.52 -21.11 -0.13
C ASN A 328 -9.77 -20.82 -1.62
N CYS A 329 -8.69 -20.59 -2.35
CA CYS A 329 -8.75 -20.38 -3.79
C CYS A 329 -9.07 -21.70 -4.48
N LYS A 330 -9.97 -21.69 -5.47
CA LYS A 330 -10.24 -22.89 -6.28
C LYS A 330 -8.98 -23.28 -7.04
N GLN A 331 -8.37 -24.41 -6.68
CA GLN A 331 -7.17 -24.92 -7.34
C GLN A 331 -7.54 -25.67 -8.62
N ASN A 332 -6.81 -25.42 -9.69
CA ASN A 332 -6.81 -26.26 -10.89
C ASN A 332 -5.53 -27.11 -10.87
N HIS A 333 -5.67 -28.43 -10.77
CA HIS A 333 -4.55 -29.38 -10.90
C HIS A 333 -3.36 -29.11 -9.95
N GLY A 334 -3.62 -28.64 -8.73
CA GLY A 334 -2.58 -28.35 -7.73
C GLY A 334 -1.78 -27.07 -7.97
N GLN A 335 -2.20 -26.23 -8.92
CA GLN A 335 -1.61 -24.92 -9.17
C GLN A 335 -2.26 -23.86 -8.29
N TRP A 336 -1.45 -22.92 -7.81
CA TRP A 336 -1.94 -21.77 -7.06
C TRP A 336 -2.68 -20.86 -8.05
N HIS A 337 -3.95 -20.57 -7.78
CA HIS A 337 -4.76 -19.73 -8.68
C HIS A 337 -5.46 -18.64 -7.86
N LEU A 338 -4.98 -17.41 -7.97
CA LEU A 338 -5.60 -16.24 -7.37
C LEU A 338 -6.69 -15.71 -8.31
N ASN A 339 -7.95 -15.93 -7.92
CA ASN A 339 -9.13 -15.61 -8.72
C ASN A 339 -10.28 -15.13 -7.83
N ALA A 340 -11.42 -14.82 -8.44
CA ALA A 340 -12.61 -14.29 -7.75
C ALA A 340 -13.21 -15.25 -6.70
N ASN A 341 -12.80 -16.52 -6.64
CA ASN A 341 -13.31 -17.49 -5.67
C ASN A 341 -12.45 -17.57 -4.39
N CYS A 342 -11.32 -16.86 -4.33
CA CYS A 342 -10.53 -16.79 -3.11
C CYS A 342 -11.28 -16.01 -2.01
N THR A 343 -11.06 -16.39 -0.76
CA THR A 343 -11.65 -15.72 0.42
C THR A 343 -10.57 -15.03 1.23
N THR A 344 -10.88 -13.84 1.74
CA THR A 344 -10.01 -13.11 2.67
C THR A 344 -10.42 -13.42 4.11
N THR A 345 -9.46 -13.73 4.98
CA THR A 345 -9.67 -14.02 6.40
C THR A 345 -8.63 -13.29 7.26
N THR A 346 -8.80 -13.35 8.58
CA THR A 346 -7.85 -12.79 9.57
C THR A 346 -6.91 -13.87 10.12
N MET A 347 -6.63 -14.93 9.34
CA MET A 347 -5.65 -15.93 9.78
C MET A 347 -4.27 -15.32 9.94
N GLU A 348 -3.54 -15.84 10.92
CA GLU A 348 -2.32 -15.23 11.42
C GLU A 348 -1.13 -15.42 10.46
N ASP A 349 -0.65 -14.34 9.85
CA ASP A 349 0.66 -14.29 9.19
C ASP A 349 1.77 -14.08 10.23
N ILE A 350 2.74 -14.99 10.32
CA ILE A 350 3.86 -14.88 11.29
C ILE A 350 4.96 -13.91 10.84
N THR A 351 4.89 -13.46 9.59
CA THR A 351 5.90 -12.61 8.96
C THR A 351 5.47 -11.15 8.87
N ASP A 352 4.29 -10.80 9.40
CA ASP A 352 3.75 -9.45 9.40
C ASP A 352 3.33 -9.05 10.83
N PRO A 353 3.96 -8.04 11.44
CA PRO A 353 3.59 -7.57 12.78
C PRO A 353 2.18 -6.97 12.85
N MET A 354 1.56 -6.64 11.71
CA MET A 354 0.18 -6.19 11.63
C MET A 354 -0.83 -7.34 11.67
N SER A 355 -0.37 -8.59 11.66
CA SER A 355 -1.17 -9.78 11.94
C SER A 355 -1.53 -9.88 13.43
N LEU A 356 -2.54 -10.68 13.78
CA LEU A 356 -2.99 -10.87 15.18
C LEU A 356 -1.90 -11.41 16.12
N LEU A 357 -0.87 -12.10 15.60
CA LEU A 357 0.25 -12.57 16.42
C LEU A 357 1.26 -11.47 16.76
N HIS A 358 1.26 -10.39 15.98
CA HIS A 358 2.20 -9.29 16.04
C HIS A 358 3.69 -9.68 15.96
N ASN A 359 3.98 -10.85 15.37
CA ASN A 359 5.33 -11.35 15.18
C ASN A 359 5.91 -10.92 13.82
N GLY A 360 7.24 -10.97 13.73
CA GLY A 360 7.96 -10.73 12.50
C GLY A 360 8.18 -9.25 12.19
N THR A 361 8.50 -9.01 10.93
CA THR A 361 9.12 -7.77 10.43
C THR A 361 8.34 -7.24 9.25
N TYR A 362 8.15 -5.91 9.17
CA TYR A 362 7.30 -5.31 8.13
C TYR A 362 7.63 -5.82 6.72
N PRO A 363 6.64 -6.34 5.97
CA PRO A 363 6.85 -6.79 4.60
C PRO A 363 7.24 -5.67 3.64
N VAL A 364 7.71 -6.05 2.46
CA VAL A 364 8.26 -5.13 1.45
C VAL A 364 7.28 -4.00 1.11
N ASN A 365 5.99 -4.30 0.96
CA ASN A 365 4.98 -3.32 0.59
C ASN A 365 4.86 -2.17 1.61
N TYR A 366 4.93 -2.48 2.91
CA TYR A 366 4.96 -1.45 3.96
C TYR A 366 6.24 -0.63 3.92
N GLN A 367 7.39 -1.27 3.73
CA GLN A 367 8.67 -0.56 3.61
C GLN A 367 8.67 0.37 2.38
N ARG A 368 8.08 -0.05 1.25
CA ARG A 368 7.90 0.78 0.04
C ARG A 368 6.97 1.95 0.32
N TYR A 369 5.82 1.70 0.95
CA TYR A 369 4.85 2.74 1.33
C TYR A 369 5.46 3.79 2.27
N ALA A 370 6.29 3.35 3.23
CA ALA A 370 6.97 4.23 4.17
C ALA A 370 8.20 4.96 3.60
N GLY A 371 8.55 4.73 2.32
CA GLY A 371 9.71 5.34 1.67
C GLY A 371 11.05 4.74 2.08
N TRP A 372 11.02 3.62 2.81
CA TRP A 372 12.22 2.90 3.21
C TRP A 372 12.83 2.09 2.05
N LEU A 373 12.05 1.76 1.03
CA LEU A 373 12.50 1.18 -0.23
C LEU A 373 12.33 2.15 -1.39
N THR A 374 13.30 2.14 -2.31
CA THR A 374 13.24 2.88 -3.58
C THR A 374 12.61 2.03 -4.69
N GLU A 375 12.33 2.64 -5.85
CA GLU A 375 11.91 1.87 -7.04
C GLU A 375 12.97 0.84 -7.47
N ASP A 376 14.26 1.10 -7.24
CA ASP A 376 15.30 0.13 -7.57
C ASP A 376 15.28 -1.07 -6.62
N ASP A 377 14.82 -0.90 -5.38
CA ASP A 377 14.77 -1.96 -4.37
C ASP A 377 13.51 -2.84 -4.52
N ASP A 378 12.44 -2.28 -5.07
CA ASP A 378 11.15 -2.93 -5.27
C ASP A 378 10.47 -2.43 -6.57
N PRO A 379 11.00 -2.85 -7.74
CA PRO A 379 10.56 -2.33 -9.03
C PRO A 379 9.21 -2.89 -9.45
N LEU A 380 8.48 -2.06 -10.20
CA LEU A 380 7.22 -2.43 -10.83
C LEU A 380 7.47 -3.19 -12.14
N VAL A 381 6.95 -4.41 -12.24
CA VAL A 381 7.03 -5.28 -13.41
C VAL A 381 5.87 -4.96 -14.37
N LEU A 382 6.16 -4.16 -15.39
CA LEU A 382 5.19 -3.71 -16.39
C LEU A 382 5.22 -4.58 -17.65
N ASP A 383 6.42 -4.78 -18.17
CA ASP A 383 6.67 -5.30 -19.51
C ASP A 383 7.53 -6.55 -19.43
N ALA A 384 7.08 -7.55 -18.67
CA ALA A 384 7.68 -8.87 -18.80
C ALA A 384 7.40 -9.38 -20.21
N ASP A 385 8.46 -9.40 -21.04
CA ASP A 385 8.59 -10.18 -22.28
C ASP A 385 7.99 -11.58 -22.07
N PRO A 386 7.48 -12.32 -23.08
CA PRO A 386 6.98 -13.70 -23.00
C PRO A 386 7.67 -14.71 -22.06
N SER A 387 8.84 -14.43 -21.50
CA SER A 387 9.35 -15.07 -20.29
C SER A 387 10.51 -14.27 -19.65
N THR A 388 10.23 -13.29 -18.78
CA THR A 388 11.30 -12.60 -18.05
C THR A 388 11.66 -13.32 -16.76
N THR A 389 12.95 -13.57 -16.54
CA THR A 389 13.48 -14.10 -15.27
C THR A 389 14.06 -12.98 -14.43
N PHE A 390 13.62 -12.90 -13.19
CA PHE A 390 14.09 -11.96 -12.18
C PHE A 390 14.89 -12.70 -11.11
N THR A 391 15.86 -12.00 -10.54
CA THR A 391 16.52 -12.41 -9.29
C THR A 391 16.03 -11.50 -8.18
N LEU A 392 15.63 -12.07 -7.05
CA LEU A 392 15.13 -11.40 -5.86
C LEU A 392 16.10 -11.69 -4.71
N ALA A 393 16.65 -10.67 -4.07
CA ALA A 393 17.46 -10.82 -2.87
C ALA A 393 16.59 -11.10 -1.64
N ALA A 394 17.16 -11.77 -0.64
CA ALA A 394 16.53 -11.89 0.66
C ALA A 394 16.28 -10.50 1.25
N ILE A 395 15.10 -10.30 1.84
CA ILE A 395 14.62 -8.98 2.25
C ILE A 395 15.62 -8.19 3.11
N TRP A 396 16.41 -8.82 3.99
CA TRP A 396 17.40 -8.13 4.84
C TRP A 396 18.77 -7.87 4.18
N THR A 397 18.92 -8.23 2.91
CA THR A 397 20.17 -7.97 2.18
C THR A 397 20.32 -6.46 1.95
N LYS A 398 21.44 -5.88 2.41
CA LYS A 398 21.77 -4.46 2.17
C LYS A 398 22.41 -4.32 0.78
N ARG A 399 21.85 -3.45 -0.07
CA ARG A 399 22.46 -3.10 -1.36
C ARG A 399 23.70 -2.23 -1.13
N PRO A 400 24.84 -2.51 -1.79
CA PRO A 400 26.01 -1.63 -1.74
C PRO A 400 25.66 -0.22 -2.25
N ALA A 401 26.02 0.81 -1.48
CA ALA A 401 25.81 2.21 -1.87
C ALA A 401 26.54 2.54 -3.18
N GLY A 402 25.87 3.24 -4.11
CA GLY A 402 26.48 3.72 -5.36
C GLY A 402 26.21 2.87 -6.62
N SER A 403 25.34 1.86 -6.54
CA SER A 403 24.92 1.05 -7.69
C SER A 403 23.75 1.66 -8.46
N HIS A 404 23.87 2.91 -8.90
CA HIS A 404 22.99 3.46 -9.92
C HIS A 404 23.58 3.16 -11.31
N GLY A 405 22.90 2.32 -12.08
CA GLY A 405 23.12 2.21 -13.53
C GLY A 405 24.30 1.34 -14.00
N SER A 406 24.52 0.13 -13.47
CA SER A 406 25.31 -0.88 -14.22
C SER A 406 24.91 -2.34 -13.98
N PRO A 407 25.00 -3.20 -15.03
CA PRO A 407 24.67 -4.62 -14.96
C PRO A 407 25.87 -5.45 -14.47
N ALA A 408 25.56 -6.63 -13.89
CA ALA A 408 26.49 -7.63 -13.33
C ALA A 408 27.26 -7.16 -12.07
N GLY A 409 26.59 -7.25 -10.91
CA GLY A 409 27.15 -7.00 -9.57
C GLY A 409 26.29 -6.13 -8.65
N ALA A 410 25.24 -5.50 -9.18
CA ALA A 410 24.24 -4.79 -8.39
C ALA A 410 23.38 -5.79 -7.59
N ALA A 411 23.25 -5.60 -6.27
CA ALA A 411 22.39 -6.47 -5.46
C ALA A 411 20.97 -6.47 -6.03
N ALA A 412 20.43 -7.67 -6.28
CA ALA A 412 19.07 -7.88 -6.75
C ALA A 412 18.05 -7.10 -5.90
N PRO A 413 16.92 -6.64 -6.47
CA PRO A 413 15.86 -6.03 -5.68
C PRO A 413 15.40 -6.97 -4.57
N VAL A 414 14.87 -6.43 -3.49
CA VAL A 414 14.32 -7.20 -2.34
C VAL A 414 12.83 -7.50 -2.50
N GLY A 415 12.17 -6.81 -3.42
CA GLY A 415 10.79 -7.06 -3.83
C GLY A 415 10.57 -6.94 -5.33
N LEU A 416 9.41 -7.41 -5.79
CA LEU A 416 8.88 -7.08 -7.11
C LEU A 416 7.39 -6.77 -6.95
N ARG A 417 6.92 -5.71 -7.62
CA ARG A 417 5.50 -5.38 -7.72
C ARG A 417 4.94 -5.75 -9.07
N ILE A 418 3.76 -6.35 -9.11
CA ILE A 418 3.04 -6.66 -10.34
C ILE A 418 1.64 -6.02 -10.24
N PRO A 419 1.30 -5.07 -11.12
CA PRO A 419 0.01 -4.39 -11.04
C PRO A 419 -1.14 -5.34 -11.37
N ARG A 420 -2.29 -5.15 -10.70
CA ARG A 420 -3.53 -5.89 -10.93
C ARG A 420 -4.61 -4.93 -11.44
N LYS A 421 -5.56 -5.44 -12.21
CA LYS A 421 -6.62 -4.63 -12.86
C LYS A 421 -7.61 -3.97 -11.89
N ASP A 422 -7.61 -4.35 -10.62
CA ASP A 422 -8.46 -3.77 -9.57
C ASP A 422 -7.77 -2.63 -8.79
N GLY A 423 -6.56 -2.24 -9.21
CA GLY A 423 -5.76 -1.22 -8.53
C GLY A 423 -4.89 -1.76 -7.39
N SER A 424 -5.04 -3.03 -7.02
CA SER A 424 -4.11 -3.70 -6.11
C SER A 424 -2.84 -4.15 -6.84
N GLU A 425 -1.85 -4.64 -6.10
CA GLU A 425 -0.59 -5.15 -6.64
C GLU A 425 -0.26 -6.49 -6.02
N LEU A 426 0.36 -7.40 -6.78
CA LEU A 426 1.09 -8.52 -6.19
C LEU A 426 2.45 -8.03 -5.73
N GLN A 427 2.79 -8.30 -4.48
CA GLN A 427 4.10 -8.09 -3.90
C GLN A 427 4.80 -9.44 -3.74
N LEU A 428 5.93 -9.61 -4.41
CA LEU A 428 6.79 -10.79 -4.27
C LEU A 428 7.90 -10.44 -3.29
N GLU A 429 8.16 -11.31 -2.32
CA GLU A 429 9.25 -11.16 -1.35
C GLU A 429 9.97 -12.50 -1.11
N TYR A 430 11.31 -12.47 -1.05
CA TYR A 430 12.11 -13.59 -0.61
C TYR A 430 12.60 -13.32 0.81
N ARG A 431 12.25 -14.21 1.75
CA ARG A 431 12.52 -13.97 3.18
C ARG A 431 13.53 -14.97 3.74
N ARG A 432 14.34 -14.48 4.67
CA ARG A 432 15.13 -15.27 5.61
C ARG A 432 14.82 -14.75 7.01
N PRO A 433 14.78 -15.61 8.04
CA PRO A 433 14.38 -15.19 9.37
C PRO A 433 15.42 -14.24 9.96
N ASP A 434 14.99 -13.07 10.40
CA ASP A 434 15.80 -12.25 11.31
C ASP A 434 15.62 -12.80 12.72
N LYS A 435 16.63 -13.54 13.21
CA LYS A 435 16.59 -14.21 14.52
C LYS A 435 16.36 -13.28 15.71
N ARG A 436 16.40 -11.97 15.53
CA ARG A 436 16.04 -10.98 16.57
C ARG A 436 14.52 -10.83 16.72
N PHE A 437 13.75 -11.01 15.64
CA PHE A 437 12.33 -10.62 15.57
C PHE A 437 11.42 -11.69 14.94
N ASP A 438 12.00 -12.67 14.26
CA ASP A 438 11.34 -13.81 13.64
C ASP A 438 11.58 -15.08 14.50
N ASP A 439 10.50 -15.80 14.81
CA ASP A 439 10.52 -17.05 15.59
C ASP A 439 10.58 -18.32 14.73
N TRP A 440 10.67 -18.17 13.40
CA TRP A 440 10.76 -19.26 12.44
C TRP A 440 12.19 -19.56 12.00
N ASP A 441 12.40 -20.80 11.51
CA ASP A 441 13.72 -21.29 11.13
C ASP A 441 14.00 -21.24 9.63
N ASP A 442 15.27 -21.48 9.29
CA ASP A 442 15.80 -21.41 7.92
C ASP A 442 15.28 -22.52 7.00
N ASN A 443 14.55 -23.50 7.53
CA ASN A 443 13.89 -24.60 6.82
C ASN A 443 12.38 -24.40 6.70
N SER A 444 11.83 -23.34 7.29
CA SER A 444 10.43 -22.96 7.10
C SER A 444 10.10 -22.81 5.61
N PRO A 445 8.88 -23.15 5.14
CA PRO A 445 8.50 -22.90 3.76
C PRO A 445 8.64 -21.43 3.35
N LEU A 446 8.55 -20.51 4.30
CA LEU A 446 8.81 -19.06 4.13
C LEU A 446 10.27 -18.76 3.76
N ALA A 447 11.22 -19.61 4.18
CA ALA A 447 12.66 -19.46 3.94
C ALA A 447 13.13 -20.12 2.63
N THR A 448 12.33 -21.07 2.11
CA THR A 448 12.65 -21.94 0.97
C THR A 448 11.78 -21.68 -0.27
N GLY A 449 10.95 -20.66 -0.22
CA GLY A 449 10.08 -20.24 -1.31
C GLY A 449 10.00 -18.73 -1.44
N VAL A 450 9.12 -18.25 -2.32
CA VAL A 450 8.82 -16.82 -2.48
C VAL A 450 7.45 -16.54 -1.89
N THR A 451 7.38 -15.65 -0.92
CA THR A 451 6.12 -15.20 -0.33
C THR A 451 5.45 -14.24 -1.32
N ILE A 452 4.14 -14.42 -1.50
CA ILE A 452 3.32 -13.57 -2.35
C ILE A 452 2.29 -12.87 -1.46
N ARG A 453 2.17 -11.56 -1.63
CA ARG A 453 1.12 -10.76 -0.97
C ARG A 453 0.30 -10.03 -2.01
N VAL A 454 -0.94 -9.72 -1.67
CA VAL A 454 -1.72 -8.68 -2.33
C VAL A 454 -1.59 -7.41 -1.51
N SER A 455 -1.07 -6.36 -2.13
CA SER A 455 -0.98 -5.02 -1.57
C SER A 455 -2.11 -4.17 -2.11
N ASN A 456 -2.85 -3.51 -1.23
CA ASN A 456 -3.91 -2.57 -1.62
C ASN A 456 -3.60 -1.18 -1.03
N PRO A 457 -2.96 -0.30 -1.81
CA PRO A 457 -2.75 1.08 -1.40
C PRO A 457 -4.09 1.83 -1.46
N LEU A 458 -4.56 2.30 -0.31
CA LEU A 458 -5.70 3.22 -0.18
C LEU A 458 -5.15 4.65 -0.02
N GLU A 459 -6.01 5.61 0.34
CA GLU A 459 -5.60 7.00 0.53
C GLU A 459 -4.49 7.08 1.58
N ASN A 460 -4.78 7.09 2.87
CA ASN A 460 -3.78 7.22 3.95
C ASN A 460 -3.29 5.88 4.56
N ILE A 461 -3.59 4.77 3.90
CA ILE A 461 -3.40 3.42 4.44
C ILE A 461 -2.89 2.47 3.35
N ILE A 462 -2.14 1.43 3.74
CA ILE A 462 -1.79 0.29 2.91
C ILE A 462 -2.22 -1.00 3.60
N ALA A 463 -3.01 -1.82 2.90
CA ALA A 463 -3.38 -3.15 3.35
C ALA A 463 -2.50 -4.21 2.70
N SER A 464 -2.22 -5.27 3.47
CA SER A 464 -1.39 -6.41 3.07
C SER A 464 -2.13 -7.70 3.33
N SER A 465 -2.19 -8.56 2.32
CA SER A 465 -2.76 -9.90 2.45
C SER A 465 -1.79 -10.95 1.97
N ILE A 466 -1.33 -11.85 2.84
CA ILE A 466 -0.52 -13.00 2.41
C ILE A 466 -1.38 -13.97 1.59
N VAL A 467 -0.84 -14.51 0.50
CA VAL A 467 -1.55 -15.44 -0.38
C VAL A 467 -1.23 -16.89 0.03
N ASP A 468 -2.26 -17.61 0.48
CA ASP A 468 -2.21 -19.03 0.83
C ASP A 468 -3.39 -19.81 0.22
N PRO A 469 -3.25 -20.26 -1.05
CA PRO A 469 -4.33 -20.95 -1.75
C PRO A 469 -4.51 -22.40 -1.28
N THR A 470 -3.62 -22.92 -0.43
CA THR A 470 -3.78 -24.24 0.21
C THR A 470 -4.54 -24.17 1.52
N ASN A 471 -4.77 -22.97 2.04
CA ASN A 471 -5.46 -22.81 3.30
C ASN A 471 -6.97 -23.07 3.16
N THR A 472 -7.46 -24.05 3.89
CA THR A 472 -8.89 -24.20 4.19
C THR A 472 -9.15 -23.53 5.54
N PRO A 473 -10.32 -22.88 5.78
CA PRO A 473 -10.65 -22.22 7.04
C PRO A 473 -10.70 -23.10 8.31
N SER A 474 -10.12 -24.31 8.29
CA SER A 474 -10.18 -25.32 9.33
C SER A 474 -8.89 -25.36 10.17
N GLY A 475 -8.74 -24.38 11.07
CA GLY A 475 -7.83 -24.45 12.21
C GLY A 475 -7.03 -23.16 12.47
N PRO A 476 -6.66 -22.89 13.73
CA PRO A 476 -5.96 -21.66 14.15
C PRO A 476 -4.46 -21.73 13.86
N ARG A 477 -4.04 -22.38 12.77
CA ARG A 477 -2.62 -22.50 12.46
C ARG A 477 -2.16 -21.23 11.75
N PRO A 478 -1.07 -20.61 12.22
CA PRO A 478 -0.50 -19.48 11.50
C PRO A 478 -0.08 -19.89 10.09
N VAL A 479 -0.25 -18.96 9.15
CA VAL A 479 0.13 -19.10 7.76
C VAL A 479 1.66 -19.09 7.68
N GLN A 480 2.21 -20.16 7.11
CA GLN A 480 3.64 -20.33 6.88
C GLN A 480 3.90 -20.78 5.44
N THR A 481 3.19 -20.17 4.49
CA THR A 481 3.24 -20.61 3.09
C THR A 481 4.05 -19.66 2.22
N SER A 482 4.62 -20.21 1.16
CA SER A 482 5.28 -19.49 0.09
C SER A 482 5.29 -20.36 -1.15
N LEU A 483 5.35 -19.74 -2.33
CA LEU A 483 5.45 -20.46 -3.58
C LEU A 483 6.79 -21.17 -3.63
N GLN A 484 6.79 -22.50 -3.57
CA GLN A 484 8.00 -23.32 -3.53
C GLN A 484 8.63 -23.48 -4.92
N VAL A 485 9.89 -23.91 -4.96
CA VAL A 485 10.60 -24.20 -6.21
C VAL A 485 9.80 -25.16 -7.10
N GLY A 486 9.63 -24.79 -8.37
CA GLY A 486 8.84 -25.51 -9.36
C GLY A 486 7.34 -25.22 -9.33
N GLN A 487 6.84 -24.53 -8.31
CA GLN A 487 5.43 -24.13 -8.25
C GLN A 487 5.16 -22.84 -9.02
N SER A 488 3.91 -22.69 -9.45
CA SER A 488 3.43 -21.51 -10.17
C SER A 488 2.15 -20.96 -9.56
N LEU A 489 2.06 -19.63 -9.50
CA LEU A 489 0.86 -18.86 -9.20
C LEU A 489 0.30 -18.24 -10.50
N TYR A 490 -0.99 -18.46 -10.74
CA TYR A 490 -1.78 -17.85 -11.79
C TYR A 490 -2.65 -16.77 -11.16
N ASP A 491 -2.57 -15.52 -11.60
CA ASP A 491 -3.40 -14.43 -11.08
C ASP A 491 -4.27 -13.81 -12.19
N ASP A 492 -5.58 -13.94 -12.03
CA ASP A 492 -6.57 -13.47 -13.00
C ASP A 492 -6.66 -11.94 -13.10
N LEU A 493 -6.17 -11.21 -12.11
CA LEU A 493 -6.25 -9.74 -12.10
C LEU A 493 -5.03 -9.10 -12.76
N SER A 494 -3.83 -9.66 -12.60
CA SER A 494 -2.62 -9.23 -13.31
C SER A 494 -2.45 -9.90 -14.68
N GLN A 495 -3.14 -11.02 -14.94
CA GLN A 495 -2.96 -11.85 -16.14
C GLN A 495 -1.52 -12.38 -16.27
N ARG A 496 -0.88 -12.68 -15.13
CA ARG A 496 0.49 -13.19 -15.07
C ARG A 496 0.55 -14.57 -14.43
N ILE A 497 1.56 -15.32 -14.86
CA ILE A 497 2.01 -16.57 -14.23
C ILE A 497 3.36 -16.28 -13.59
N ILE A 498 3.47 -16.55 -12.30
CA ILE A 498 4.68 -16.39 -11.50
C ILE A 498 5.17 -17.79 -11.15
N THR A 499 6.40 -18.13 -11.52
CA THR A 499 6.99 -19.45 -11.25
C THR A 499 8.30 -19.28 -10.50
N VAL A 500 8.47 -20.00 -9.39
CA VAL A 500 9.76 -20.03 -8.68
C VAL A 500 10.67 -21.06 -9.34
N LEU A 501 11.77 -20.60 -9.93
CA LEU A 501 12.72 -21.46 -10.64
C LEU A 501 13.76 -22.07 -9.70
N GLY A 502 14.09 -21.37 -8.62
CA GLY A 502 15.06 -21.82 -7.64
C GLY A 502 15.23 -20.81 -6.51
N VAL A 503 15.68 -21.30 -5.36
CA VAL A 503 16.12 -20.49 -4.24
C VAL A 503 17.51 -20.96 -3.81
N ASP A 504 18.36 -20.03 -3.43
CA ASP A 504 19.56 -20.29 -2.65
C ASP A 504 19.50 -19.50 -1.34
N GLY A 505 20.53 -19.55 -0.49
CA GLY A 505 20.48 -18.92 0.83
C GLY A 505 20.23 -17.41 0.83
N ASN A 506 20.48 -16.70 -0.28
CA ASN A 506 20.41 -15.23 -0.34
C ASN A 506 19.59 -14.69 -1.51
N VAL A 507 19.29 -15.50 -2.53
CA VAL A 507 18.47 -15.08 -3.67
C VAL A 507 17.44 -16.12 -4.09
N ALA A 508 16.32 -15.64 -4.63
CA ALA A 508 15.32 -16.42 -5.35
C ALA A 508 15.32 -16.04 -6.83
N LYS A 509 15.13 -17.04 -7.71
CA LYS A 509 14.95 -16.86 -9.15
C LYS A 509 13.49 -17.09 -9.51
N ILE A 510 12.90 -16.12 -10.18
CA ILE A 510 11.46 -16.09 -10.46
C ILE A 510 11.26 -15.83 -11.94
N GLN A 511 10.42 -16.62 -12.60
CA GLN A 511 9.95 -16.34 -13.94
C GLN A 511 8.57 -15.69 -13.85
N ILE A 512 8.39 -14.59 -14.58
CA ILE A 512 7.08 -13.95 -14.76
C ILE A 512 6.78 -13.96 -16.25
N LYS A 513 5.61 -14.48 -16.63
CA LYS A 513 5.15 -14.52 -18.01
C LYS A 513 3.67 -14.16 -18.13
N PRO A 514 3.20 -13.69 -19.30
CA PRO A 514 1.78 -13.52 -19.55
C PRO A 514 1.00 -14.84 -19.42
N MET A 515 -0.23 -14.78 -18.91
CA MET A 515 -1.21 -15.84 -19.12
C MET A 515 -1.66 -15.77 -20.58
N THR A 516 -0.98 -16.50 -21.47
CA THR A 516 -1.54 -16.72 -22.81
C THR A 516 -2.79 -17.58 -22.64
N GLY A 517 -3.94 -17.11 -23.13
CA GLY A 517 -5.12 -17.96 -23.31
C GLY A 517 -4.76 -19.19 -24.15
N PRO A 518 -5.58 -20.27 -24.13
CA PRO A 518 -5.39 -21.34 -25.10
C PRO A 518 -5.31 -20.69 -26.48
N ALA A 519 -4.23 -20.98 -27.21
CA ALA A 519 -4.16 -20.63 -28.61
C ALA A 519 -5.46 -21.12 -29.24
N THR A 520 -6.28 -20.21 -29.74
CA THR A 520 -7.37 -20.56 -30.63
C THR A 520 -6.70 -21.18 -31.85
N THR A 521 -6.56 -22.50 -31.82
CA THR A 521 -6.42 -23.30 -33.03
C THR A 521 -7.76 -23.18 -33.75
N GLU A 522 -7.93 -22.08 -34.48
CA GLU A 522 -8.78 -22.08 -35.67
C GLU A 522 -7.98 -22.71 -36.81
N ASP A 523 -8.66 -23.62 -37.49
CA ASP A 523 -8.39 -24.21 -38.80
C ASP A 523 -7.28 -25.26 -38.94
N GLN A 524 -7.67 -26.53 -38.74
CA GLN A 524 -7.55 -27.56 -39.78
C GLN A 524 -8.82 -28.41 -39.86
#